data_AF-A0AB34IPJ0-F1
#
_entry.id   AF-A0AB34IPJ0-F1
#
_cell.length_a   1.000
_cell.length_b   1.000
_cell.length_c   1.000
_cell.angle_alpha   90.00
_cell.angle_beta   90.00
_cell.angle_gamma   90.00
#
_symmetry.space_group_name_H-M   'P 1'
#
loop_
_entity.id
_entity.type
_entity.pdbx_description
1 polymer ?
#
loop_
_entity_poly.entity_id
_entity_poly.type
_entity_poly.pdbx_seq_one_letter_code
_entity_poly.pdbx_strand_id
1 'polypeptide(L)'
;MTAKGVRDGAGLATALVYTQLLSDAIKAKKRYGTIPARLDTTFPWDEAAARALFAQLGQSVPDDYDVFYLSPTRDLGLPFCYAVCFAAWFVVRGQHARALLPLIGGVADLTENFSIFSLRKAYPDFSGPRAELALAVGPVATAIKWVCFLLSILLLTFGGRKSTPAAAKKKDA
;
A
#
# COMPACT_ATOMS: atom_id res chain seq x y z
N MET A 1 -3.80 -8.07 26.32
CA MET A 1 -3.11 -8.49 25.07
C MET A 1 -1.61 -8.32 25.30
N THR A 2 -0.81 -9.40 25.25
CA THR A 2 0.62 -9.34 25.63
C THR A 2 1.47 -8.77 24.48
N ALA A 3 2.60 -8.13 24.80
CA ALA A 3 3.54 -7.60 23.80
C ALA A 3 4.09 -8.68 22.84
N LYS A 4 4.04 -9.96 23.25
CA LYS A 4 4.37 -11.13 22.43
C LYS A 4 3.31 -11.34 21.33
N GLY A 5 2.03 -11.35 21.68
CA GLY A 5 0.93 -11.51 20.71
C GLY A 5 0.84 -10.39 19.66
N VAL A 6 1.29 -9.17 19.97
CA VAL A 6 1.34 -8.04 19.01
C VAL A 6 2.52 -8.17 18.03
N ARG A 7 3.64 -8.76 18.46
CA ARG A 7 4.78 -9.08 17.57
C ARG A 7 4.41 -10.21 16.61
N ASP A 8 3.76 -11.25 17.14
CA ASP A 8 3.34 -12.41 16.36
C ASP A 8 2.26 -12.01 15.33
N GLY A 9 1.32 -11.14 15.70
CA GLY A 9 0.29 -10.62 14.80
C GLY A 9 0.81 -9.74 13.65
N ALA A 10 1.81 -8.89 13.90
CA ALA A 10 2.41 -8.07 12.84
C ALA A 10 3.25 -8.90 11.85
N GLY A 11 3.93 -9.94 12.34
CA GLY A 11 4.62 -10.92 11.50
C GLY A 11 3.65 -11.71 10.63
N LEU A 12 2.53 -12.15 11.21
CA LEU A 12 1.47 -12.88 10.49
C LEU A 12 0.83 -12.02 9.40
N ALA A 13 0.52 -10.75 9.70
CA ALA A 13 -0.05 -9.81 8.73
C ALA A 13 0.90 -9.59 7.54
N THR A 14 2.19 -9.37 7.81
CA THR A 14 3.22 -9.24 6.77
C THR A 14 3.29 -10.51 5.91
N ALA A 15 3.32 -11.69 6.54
CA ALA A 15 3.38 -12.97 5.82
C ALA A 15 2.14 -13.20 4.94
N LEU A 16 0.94 -12.84 5.43
CA LEU A 16 -0.31 -12.94 4.66
C LEU A 16 -0.29 -12.01 3.43
N VAL A 17 0.15 -10.77 3.59
CA VAL A 17 0.30 -9.81 2.48
C VAL A 17 1.27 -10.35 1.42
N TYR A 18 2.45 -10.83 1.83
CA TYR A 18 3.44 -11.41 0.90
C TYR A 18 2.90 -12.65 0.19
N THR A 19 2.21 -13.53 0.90
CA THR A 19 1.62 -14.75 0.32
C THR A 19 0.54 -14.42 -0.69
N GLN A 20 -0.31 -13.42 -0.40
CA GLN A 20 -1.35 -12.94 -1.30
C GLN A 20 -0.74 -12.34 -2.58
N LEU A 21 0.23 -11.43 -2.43
CA LEU A 21 0.93 -10.80 -3.57
C LEU A 21 1.62 -11.83 -4.46
N LEU A 22 2.28 -12.83 -3.86
CA LEU A 22 2.91 -13.93 -4.59
C LEU A 22 1.87 -14.81 -5.31
N SER A 23 0.76 -15.13 -4.65
CA SER A 23 -0.33 -15.90 -5.24
C SER A 23 -0.93 -15.19 -6.46
N ASP A 24 -1.16 -13.88 -6.35
CA ASP A 24 -1.72 -13.07 -7.43
C ASP A 24 -0.73 -12.93 -8.59
N ALA A 25 0.57 -12.75 -8.33
CA ALA A 25 1.62 -12.75 -9.34
C ALA A 25 1.70 -14.09 -10.09
N ILE A 26 1.58 -15.23 -9.39
CA ILE A 26 1.57 -16.57 -9.99
C ILE A 26 0.33 -16.78 -10.86
N LYS A 27 -0.86 -16.42 -10.36
CA LYS A 27 -2.11 -16.53 -11.12
C LYS A 27 -2.08 -15.68 -12.38
N ALA A 28 -1.56 -14.46 -12.27
CA ALA A 28 -1.44 -13.55 -13.39
C ALA A 28 -0.46 -14.09 -14.44
N LYS A 29 0.73 -14.57 -14.02
CA LYS A 29 1.70 -15.23 -14.93
C LYS A 29 1.09 -16.45 -15.62
N LYS A 30 0.30 -17.26 -14.91
CA LYS A 30 -0.37 -18.44 -15.49
C LYS A 30 -1.44 -18.06 -16.52
N ARG A 31 -2.16 -16.96 -16.29
CA ARG A 31 -3.26 -16.51 -17.16
C ARG A 31 -2.78 -15.75 -18.40
N TYR A 32 -1.71 -14.96 -18.26
CA TYR A 32 -1.25 -14.04 -19.31
C TYR A 32 0.13 -14.41 -19.90
N GLY A 33 0.79 -15.46 -19.41
CA GLY A 33 2.18 -15.80 -19.77
C GLY A 33 3.23 -14.87 -19.16
N THR A 34 2.82 -13.69 -18.69
CA THR A 34 3.65 -12.67 -18.04
C THR A 34 2.94 -12.09 -16.81
N ILE A 35 3.69 -11.44 -15.93
CA ILE A 35 3.09 -10.63 -14.86
C ILE A 35 2.60 -9.34 -15.55
N PRO A 36 1.31 -8.98 -15.46
CA PRO A 36 0.80 -7.74 -16.05
C PRO A 36 1.61 -6.56 -15.55
N ALA A 37 2.08 -5.72 -16.46
CA ALA A 37 2.71 -4.47 -16.08
C ALA A 37 1.68 -3.61 -15.34
N ARG A 38 2.13 -2.95 -14.26
CA ARG A 38 1.27 -2.12 -13.41
C ARG A 38 1.81 -0.70 -13.36
N LEU A 39 0.92 0.28 -13.38
CA LEU A 39 1.34 1.67 -13.48
C LEU A 39 2.09 2.11 -12.23
N ASP A 40 1.65 1.66 -11.07
CA ASP A 40 2.27 1.89 -9.75
C ASP A 40 3.71 1.34 -9.62
N THR A 41 4.08 0.35 -10.44
CA THR A 41 5.45 -0.20 -10.49
C THR A 41 6.41 0.63 -11.34
N THR A 42 5.89 1.58 -12.11
CA THR A 42 6.68 2.50 -12.94
C THR A 42 6.79 3.84 -12.21
N PHE A 43 7.59 3.94 -11.15
CA PHE A 43 7.73 5.19 -10.40
C PHE A 43 8.96 6.01 -10.84
N PRO A 44 8.81 7.33 -11.10
CA PRO A 44 7.55 8.06 -11.26
C PRO A 44 6.85 7.68 -12.59
N TRP A 45 5.52 7.75 -12.62
CA TRP A 45 4.73 7.57 -13.85
C TRP A 45 4.06 8.89 -14.24
N ASP A 46 3.78 9.03 -15.53
CA ASP A 46 3.12 10.18 -16.14
C ASP A 46 2.09 9.73 -17.20
N GLU A 47 1.54 10.67 -17.97
CA GLU A 47 0.58 10.36 -19.03
C GLU A 47 1.17 9.42 -20.08
N ALA A 48 2.42 9.62 -20.49
CA ALA A 48 3.06 8.82 -21.53
C ALA A 48 3.21 7.36 -21.06
N ALA A 49 3.64 7.15 -19.81
CA ALA A 49 3.73 5.83 -19.20
C ALA A 49 2.34 5.16 -19.10
N ALA A 50 1.33 5.90 -18.65
CA ALA A 50 -0.05 5.40 -18.57
C ALA A 50 -0.59 5.00 -19.95
N ARG A 51 -0.38 5.84 -20.96
CA ARG A 51 -0.83 5.59 -22.34
C ARG A 51 -0.13 4.38 -22.94
N ALA A 52 1.19 4.27 -22.76
CA ALA A 52 1.98 3.13 -23.24
C ALA A 52 1.53 1.83 -22.59
N LEU A 53 1.33 1.84 -21.27
CA LEU A 53 0.86 0.68 -20.53
C LEU A 53 -0.55 0.24 -20.98
N PHE A 54 -1.51 1.17 -21.04
CA PHE A 54 -2.88 0.84 -21.41
C PHE A 54 -3.01 0.45 -22.89
N ALA A 55 -2.16 0.99 -23.77
CA ALA A 55 -2.04 0.50 -25.14
C ALA A 55 -1.57 -0.96 -25.19
N GLN A 56 -0.56 -1.31 -24.38
CA GLN A 56 -0.03 -2.68 -24.30
C GLN A 56 -1.07 -3.67 -23.74
N LEU A 57 -1.83 -3.26 -22.73
CA LEU A 57 -2.89 -4.09 -22.15
C LEU A 57 -4.06 -4.33 -23.11
N GLY A 58 -4.23 -3.46 -24.11
CA GLY A 58 -5.31 -3.56 -25.10
C GLY A 58 -6.72 -3.35 -24.50
N GLN A 59 -7.72 -3.38 -25.37
CA GLN A 59 -9.13 -3.22 -24.95
C GLN A 59 -9.75 -4.50 -24.37
N SER A 60 -9.08 -5.66 -24.47
CA SER A 60 -9.59 -6.99 -24.10
C SER A 60 -9.15 -7.52 -22.72
N VAL A 61 -8.39 -6.74 -21.94
CA VAL A 61 -8.10 -7.01 -20.51
C VAL A 61 -8.92 -6.11 -19.54
N PRO A 62 -10.18 -5.70 -19.83
CA PRO A 62 -10.88 -4.73 -19.00
C PRO A 62 -11.30 -5.30 -17.63
N ASP A 63 -11.62 -6.59 -17.54
CA ASP A 63 -12.17 -7.14 -16.30
C ASP A 63 -11.09 -7.40 -15.25
N ASP A 64 -9.98 -8.03 -15.62
CA ASP A 64 -9.01 -8.47 -14.63
C ASP A 64 -8.12 -7.35 -14.07
N TYR A 65 -7.86 -6.32 -14.87
CA TYR A 65 -7.10 -5.15 -14.43
C TYR A 65 -7.95 -4.29 -13.48
N ASP A 66 -9.19 -3.98 -13.85
CA ASP A 66 -10.11 -3.24 -12.99
C ASP A 66 -10.43 -4.03 -11.71
N VAL A 67 -10.66 -5.35 -11.83
CA VAL A 67 -10.87 -6.23 -10.65
C VAL A 67 -9.63 -6.29 -9.76
N PHE A 68 -8.41 -6.18 -10.31
CA PHE A 68 -7.22 -6.12 -9.46
C PHE A 68 -7.22 -4.87 -8.56
N TYR A 69 -7.37 -3.67 -9.15
CA TYR A 69 -7.32 -2.41 -8.42
C TYR A 69 -8.55 -2.11 -7.57
N LEU A 70 -9.73 -2.60 -7.97
CA LEU A 70 -10.98 -2.34 -7.26
C LEU A 70 -11.42 -3.45 -6.31
N SER A 71 -10.83 -4.65 -6.39
CA SER A 71 -11.26 -5.74 -5.52
C SER A 71 -10.88 -5.45 -4.05
N PRO A 72 -11.85 -5.49 -3.12
CA PRO A 72 -11.59 -5.40 -1.69
C PRO A 72 -10.72 -6.54 -1.15
N THR A 73 -10.56 -7.63 -1.91
CA THR A 73 -9.69 -8.77 -1.53
C THR A 73 -8.31 -8.71 -2.18
N ARG A 74 -8.05 -7.68 -2.99
CA ARG A 74 -6.77 -7.45 -3.68
C ARG A 74 -6.26 -6.05 -3.32
N ASP A 75 -5.97 -5.22 -4.33
CA ASP A 75 -5.20 -3.98 -4.17
C ASP A 75 -5.97 -2.89 -3.41
N LEU A 76 -7.30 -2.92 -3.39
CA LEU A 76 -8.09 -1.94 -2.63
C LEU A 76 -8.13 -2.26 -1.12
N GLY A 77 -8.14 -3.55 -0.76
CA GLY A 77 -8.29 -3.97 0.63
C GLY A 77 -6.97 -4.05 1.39
N LEU A 78 -5.88 -4.40 0.70
CA LEU A 78 -4.55 -4.49 1.31
C LEU A 78 -4.12 -3.18 2.01
N PRO A 79 -4.33 -1.99 1.41
CA PRO A 79 -4.03 -0.73 2.05
C PRO A 79 -4.74 -0.50 3.36
N PHE A 80 -6.03 -0.81 3.40
CA PHE A 80 -6.81 -0.70 4.61
C PHE A 80 -6.30 -1.66 5.69
N CYS A 81 -6.05 -2.91 5.33
CA CYS A 81 -5.58 -3.94 6.24
C CYS A 81 -4.22 -3.58 6.86
N TYR A 82 -3.22 -3.21 6.05
CA TYR A 82 -1.91 -2.89 6.60
C TYR A 82 -1.95 -1.58 7.40
N ALA A 83 -2.67 -0.56 6.91
CA ALA A 83 -2.74 0.73 7.56
C ALA A 83 -3.33 0.62 8.97
N VAL A 84 -4.45 -0.08 9.11
CA VAL A 84 -5.11 -0.32 10.40
C VAL A 84 -4.24 -1.18 11.32
N CYS A 85 -3.63 -2.25 10.80
CA CYS A 85 -2.79 -3.13 11.61
C CYS A 85 -1.55 -2.40 12.16
N PHE A 86 -0.87 -1.61 11.33
CA PHE A 86 0.29 -0.84 11.75
C PHE A 86 -0.10 0.30 12.70
N ALA A 87 -1.19 1.02 12.41
CA ALA A 87 -1.71 2.06 13.30
C ALA A 87 -2.04 1.50 14.69
N ALA A 88 -2.77 0.37 14.75
CA ALA A 88 -3.10 -0.32 15.99
C ALA A 88 -1.83 -0.72 16.77
N TRP A 89 -0.80 -1.24 16.08
CA TRP A 89 0.48 -1.59 16.69
C TRP A 89 1.16 -0.40 17.39
N PHE A 90 1.10 0.80 16.78
CA PHE A 90 1.66 2.02 17.36
C PHE A 90 0.82 2.52 18.53
N VAL A 91 -0.52 2.52 18.40
CA VAL A 91 -1.45 2.93 19.46
C VAL A 91 -1.28 2.08 20.72
N VAL A 92 -1.20 0.74 20.60
CA VAL A 92 -1.01 -0.17 21.75
C VAL A 92 0.32 0.07 22.47
N ARG A 93 1.31 0.69 21.82
CA ARG A 93 2.60 1.06 22.43
C ARG A 93 2.65 2.48 22.98
N GLY A 94 1.53 3.23 22.93
CA GLY A 94 1.46 4.64 23.31
C GLY A 94 2.11 5.59 22.30
N GLN A 95 2.37 5.13 21.08
CA GLN A 95 3.02 5.92 20.02
C GLN A 95 1.98 6.53 19.07
N HIS A 96 0.94 7.19 19.60
CA HIS A 96 -0.23 7.65 18.84
C HIS A 96 0.12 8.51 17.61
N ALA A 97 1.07 9.44 17.74
CA ALA A 97 1.49 10.28 16.62
C ALA A 97 2.06 9.48 15.45
N ARG A 98 2.75 8.36 15.72
CA ARG A 98 3.32 7.48 14.69
C ARG A 98 2.26 6.62 13.99
N ALA A 99 1.08 6.45 14.60
CA ALA A 99 -0.02 5.73 13.98
C ALA A 99 -0.62 6.47 12.77
N LEU A 100 -0.40 7.79 12.66
CA LEU A 100 -0.85 8.57 11.51
C LEU A 100 -0.12 8.18 10.22
N LEU A 101 1.14 7.78 10.32
CA LEU A 101 1.97 7.46 9.16
C LEU A 101 1.40 6.30 8.31
N PRO A 102 1.11 5.11 8.86
CA PRO A 102 0.51 4.03 8.06
C PRO A 102 -0.91 4.38 7.57
N LEU A 103 -1.67 5.22 8.29
CA LEU A 103 -2.99 5.68 7.85
C LEU A 103 -2.89 6.60 6.63
N ILE A 104 -1.97 7.56 6.64
CA ILE A 104 -1.68 8.42 5.48
C ILE A 104 -1.22 7.57 4.30
N GLY A 105 -0.35 6.58 4.54
CA GLY A 105 0.08 5.63 3.52
C GLY A 105 -1.09 4.89 2.88
N GLY A 106 -2.02 4.37 3.69
CA GLY A 106 -3.21 3.67 3.19
C GLY A 106 -4.15 4.56 2.40
N VAL A 107 -4.37 5.81 2.82
CA VAL A 107 -5.18 6.80 2.07
C VAL A 107 -4.51 7.15 0.74
N ALA A 108 -3.18 7.32 0.72
CA ALA A 108 -2.44 7.58 -0.50
C ALA A 108 -2.54 6.40 -1.48
N ASP A 109 -2.46 5.17 -1.00
CA ASP A 109 -2.65 3.96 -1.80
C ASP A 109 -4.04 3.92 -2.46
N LEU A 110 -5.11 4.18 -1.68
CA LEU A 110 -6.46 4.25 -2.22
C LEU A 110 -6.59 5.35 -3.28
N THR A 111 -6.01 6.52 -3.01
CA THR A 111 -6.02 7.66 -3.93
C THR A 111 -5.34 7.31 -5.25
N GLU A 112 -4.22 6.59 -5.19
CA GLU A 112 -3.54 6.10 -6.38
C GLU A 112 -4.41 5.07 -7.13
N ASN A 113 -4.94 4.05 -6.46
CA ASN A 113 -5.80 3.04 -7.12
C ASN A 113 -6.99 3.68 -7.83
N PHE A 114 -7.64 4.67 -7.20
CA PHE A 114 -8.71 5.44 -7.84
C PHE A 114 -8.22 6.29 -9.02
N SER A 115 -7.01 6.84 -8.95
CA SER A 115 -6.41 7.60 -10.05
C SER A 115 -6.13 6.69 -11.25
N ILE A 116 -5.49 5.54 -11.05
CA ILE A 116 -5.20 4.54 -12.09
C ILE A 116 -6.51 4.07 -12.74
N PHE A 117 -7.52 3.75 -11.93
CA PHE A 117 -8.84 3.37 -12.43
C PHE A 117 -9.50 4.47 -13.26
N SER A 118 -9.44 5.72 -12.80
CA SER A 118 -10.00 6.88 -13.52
C SER A 118 -9.33 7.08 -14.87
N LEU A 119 -7.99 6.98 -14.92
CA LEU A 119 -7.24 7.04 -16.17
C LEU A 119 -7.60 5.89 -17.10
N ARG A 120 -7.75 4.68 -16.57
CA ARG A 120 -8.12 3.52 -17.37
C ARG A 120 -9.47 3.70 -18.05
N LYS A 121 -10.44 4.34 -17.38
CA LYS A 121 -11.76 4.68 -17.94
C LYS A 121 -11.74 5.83 -18.94
N ALA A 122 -10.77 6.73 -18.83
CA ALA A 122 -10.59 7.85 -19.75
C ALA A 122 -9.67 7.52 -20.95
N TYR A 123 -8.97 6.38 -20.92
CA TYR A 123 -8.17 5.91 -22.05
C TYR A 123 -9.05 5.65 -23.28
N PRO A 124 -8.64 6.06 -24.51
CA PRO A 124 -7.31 6.56 -24.86
C PRO A 124 -7.11 8.07 -24.69
N ASP A 125 -8.15 8.85 -24.54
CA ASP A 125 -8.02 10.30 -24.73
C ASP A 125 -7.56 11.04 -23.47
N PHE A 126 -7.71 10.43 -22.29
CA PHE A 126 -7.41 11.02 -20.98
C PHE A 126 -8.00 12.43 -20.82
N SER A 127 -9.15 12.66 -21.44
CA SER A 127 -9.79 13.96 -21.47
C SER A 127 -10.73 14.15 -20.28
N GLY A 128 -10.79 15.39 -19.82
CA GLY A 128 -11.74 15.85 -18.82
C GLY A 128 -11.21 15.86 -17.38
N PRO A 129 -11.96 16.50 -16.48
CA PRO A 129 -11.43 16.93 -15.17
C PRO A 129 -10.95 15.77 -14.28
N ARG A 130 -11.56 14.60 -14.41
CA ARG A 130 -11.19 13.42 -13.60
C ARG A 130 -9.86 12.81 -14.04
N ALA A 131 -9.60 12.77 -15.35
CA ALA A 131 -8.35 12.23 -15.88
C ALA A 131 -7.19 13.19 -15.59
N GLU A 132 -7.40 14.49 -15.77
CA GLU A 132 -6.43 15.53 -15.42
C GLU A 132 -6.07 15.48 -13.94
N LEU A 133 -7.08 15.39 -13.05
CA LEU A 133 -6.85 15.25 -11.62
C LEU A 133 -6.09 13.95 -11.28
N ALA A 134 -6.43 12.83 -11.93
CA ALA A 134 -5.77 11.55 -11.70
C ALA A 134 -4.29 11.57 -12.14
N LEU A 135 -3.95 12.24 -13.25
CA LEU A 135 -2.56 12.45 -13.67
C LEU A 135 -1.79 13.36 -12.71
N ALA A 136 -2.45 14.37 -12.13
CA ALA A 136 -1.82 15.29 -11.18
C ALA A 136 -1.59 14.66 -9.80
N VAL A 137 -2.57 13.91 -9.29
CA VAL A 137 -2.57 13.40 -7.91
C VAL A 137 -1.99 11.99 -7.83
N GLY A 138 -2.23 11.14 -8.82
CA GLY A 138 -1.83 9.74 -8.79
C GLY A 138 -0.33 9.51 -8.55
N PRO A 139 0.59 10.14 -9.30
CA PRO A 139 2.02 9.95 -9.10
C PRO A 139 2.49 10.43 -7.73
N VAL A 140 1.92 11.53 -7.23
CA VAL A 140 2.20 12.07 -5.88
C VAL A 140 1.70 11.10 -4.82
N ALA A 141 0.52 10.52 -5.00
CA ALA A 141 -0.03 9.49 -4.12
C ALA A 141 0.84 8.22 -4.11
N THR A 142 1.36 7.78 -5.26
CA THR A 142 2.36 6.70 -5.35
C THR A 142 3.63 7.03 -4.55
N ALA A 143 4.13 8.28 -4.62
CA ALA A 143 5.29 8.69 -3.83
C ALA A 143 5.00 8.63 -2.32
N ILE A 144 3.87 9.22 -1.90
CA ILE A 144 3.46 9.28 -0.50
C ILE A 144 3.27 7.87 0.08
N LYS A 145 2.60 6.97 -0.66
CA LYS A 145 2.35 5.59 -0.16
C LYS A 145 3.65 4.86 0.12
N TRP A 146 4.63 4.92 -0.80
CA TRP A 146 5.92 4.26 -0.62
C TRP A 146 6.73 4.86 0.52
N VAL A 147 6.80 6.19 0.62
CA VAL A 147 7.49 6.86 1.73
C VAL A 147 6.87 6.48 3.08
N CYS A 148 5.54 6.54 3.20
CA CYS A 148 4.84 6.18 4.43
C CYS A 148 5.02 4.71 4.80
N PHE A 149 4.97 3.82 3.80
CA PHE A 149 5.18 2.38 3.99
C PHE A 149 6.59 2.08 4.49
N LEU A 150 7.62 2.61 3.82
CA LEU A 150 9.03 2.43 4.20
C LEU A 150 9.31 2.97 5.60
N LEU A 151 8.87 4.19 5.89
CA LEU A 151 9.04 4.78 7.22
C LEU A 151 8.30 3.98 8.30
N SER A 152 7.12 3.43 7.99
CA SER A 152 6.40 2.56 8.92
C SER A 152 7.18 1.29 9.24
N ILE A 153 7.77 0.64 8.22
CA ILE A 153 8.65 -0.53 8.42
C ILE A 153 9.88 -0.17 9.26
N LEU A 154 10.53 0.96 8.96
CA LEU A 154 11.69 1.42 9.73
C LEU A 154 11.32 1.67 11.21
N LEU A 155 10.17 2.31 11.47
CA LEU A 155 9.69 2.54 12.84
C LEU A 155 9.28 1.25 13.55
N LEU A 156 8.73 0.26 12.84
CA LEU A 156 8.45 -1.06 13.40
C LEU A 156 9.74 -1.80 13.79
N THR A 157 10.77 -1.69 12.95
CA THR A 157 12.06 -2.40 13.11
C THR A 157 12.93 -1.75 14.19
N PHE A 158 13.04 -0.41 14.16
CA PHE A 158 13.98 0.34 15.00
C PHE A 158 13.30 1.15 16.12
N GLY A 159 12.04 1.54 15.96
CA GLY A 159 11.28 2.37 16.91
C GLY A 159 10.71 1.62 18.12
N GLY A 160 10.95 0.31 18.21
CA GLY A 160 10.54 -0.57 19.31
C GLY A 160 11.50 -0.67 20.50
N ARG A 161 12.68 -0.01 20.46
CA ARG A 161 13.57 0.08 21.62
C ARG A 161 12.99 1.05 22.65
N LYS A 162 12.12 0.56 23.54
CA LYS A 162 11.87 1.27 24.80
C LYS A 162 13.17 1.24 25.61
N SER A 163 13.65 2.43 25.95
CA SER A 163 14.53 2.67 27.08
C SER A 163 14.04 1.83 28.26
N THR A 164 14.86 0.88 28.69
CA THR A 164 14.65 0.13 29.93
C THR A 164 14.35 1.17 31.01
N PRO A 165 13.20 1.12 31.71
CA PRO A 165 13.00 2.00 32.84
C PRO A 165 14.17 1.75 33.77
N ALA A 166 14.97 2.79 34.03
CA ALA A 166 16.07 2.72 34.97
C ALA A 166 15.50 2.09 36.23
N ALA A 167 16.01 0.91 36.60
CA ALA A 167 15.54 0.15 37.74
C ALA A 167 15.40 1.14 38.90
N ALA A 168 14.17 1.35 39.36
CA ALA A 168 13.91 2.18 40.51
C ALA A 168 14.80 1.62 41.62
N LYS A 169 15.87 2.36 41.95
CA LYS A 169 16.73 2.04 43.08
C LYS A 169 15.79 1.97 44.27
N LYS A 170 15.49 0.75 44.73
CA LYS A 170 14.98 0.53 46.08
C LYS A 170 16.01 1.16 47.02
N LYS A 171 15.74 2.38 47.48
CA LYS A 171 16.26 2.87 48.74
C LYS A 171 15.34 2.26 49.79
N ASP A 172 15.62 1.01 50.13
CA ASP A 172 15.16 0.46 51.40
C ASP A 172 16.22 0.90 52.42
N ALA A 173 15.78 1.78 53.32
CA ALA A 173 16.50 2.35 54.45
C ALA A 173 16.52 1.37 55.64
#